data_AF-A0A6J1X2V1-F1
#
_entry.id   AF-A0A6J1X2V1-F1
#
_cell.length_a   1.000
_cell.length_b   1.000
_cell.length_c   1.000
_cell.angle_alpha   90.00
_cell.angle_beta   90.00
_cell.angle_gamma   90.00
#
_symmetry.space_group_name_H-M   'P 1'
#
loop_
_entity.id
_entity.type
_entity.pdbx_description
1 polymer ?
#
loop_
_entity_poly.entity_id
_entity_poly.type
_entity_poly.pdbx_seq_one_letter_code
_entity_poly.pdbx_strand_id
1 'polypeptide(L)'
;MDSMMAIEIKQTLEREFEIFLTAQDIRTLTFARLLDLSSQNDKDQSTSGAKQVQFEAAAGLKVLLRNFGEEKLVNKPVIYMPTAISNETGKTEAKQVTENIMFMLPGLEGSAGILEPLCRRLKIKACVLQLGTEHKNENCEQMVDRLYKLVTSILAPGSKFWLLAYSFGTVLALNLAAKLESQDITGTLFCLDGAPDFLQSLVNTLMNFENDFQLQNSLICKTIDIVSPNNEVTDTLMEKLSKIEDYDERIKYSINASPVQTDYSNEFIASIAKVCFDRMKVVINYDTTNVKKLKSQIVLMRPRETPPFVVCEDNYGLDKFSERPVTVHFLDGNHVSIVDDKNVADIVNNVIALSYGRNGKN
;
A
#
# COMPACT_ATOMS: atom_id res chain seq x y z
N MET A 1 -30.82 16.51 13.15
CA MET A 1 -29.48 15.94 12.96
C MET A 1 -28.50 17.07 13.18
N ASP A 2 -27.66 16.99 14.21
CA ASP A 2 -26.56 17.94 14.39
C ASP A 2 -25.40 17.57 13.44
N SER A 3 -24.44 18.49 13.28
CA SER A 3 -23.34 18.29 12.33
C SER A 3 -22.45 17.09 12.68
N MET A 4 -22.37 16.71 13.95
CA MET A 4 -21.54 15.60 14.42
C MET A 4 -22.20 14.25 14.10
N MET A 5 -23.50 14.11 14.34
CA MET A 5 -24.29 12.92 13.98
C MET A 5 -24.34 12.73 12.45
N ALA A 6 -24.38 13.82 11.67
CA ALA A 6 -24.31 13.73 10.21
C ALA A 6 -22.96 13.15 9.72
N ILE A 7 -21.86 13.46 10.42
CA ILE A 7 -20.53 12.93 10.12
C ILE A 7 -20.44 11.44 10.47
N GLU A 8 -20.98 11.02 11.62
CA GLU A 8 -20.99 9.61 12.03
C GLU A 8 -21.82 8.74 11.09
N ILE A 9 -22.99 9.23 10.67
CA ILE A 9 -23.84 8.56 9.66
C ILE A 9 -23.10 8.45 8.33
N LYS A 10 -22.44 9.54 7.88
CA LYS A 10 -21.63 9.54 6.67
C LYS A 10 -20.55 8.46 6.73
N GLN A 11 -19.71 8.51 7.77
CA GLN A 11 -18.58 7.61 7.92
C GLN A 11 -19.02 6.15 8.05
N THR A 12 -20.16 5.89 8.68
CA THR A 12 -20.70 4.53 8.82
C THR A 12 -21.22 4.01 7.48
N LEU A 13 -21.96 4.83 6.71
CA LEU A 13 -22.43 4.44 5.37
C LEU A 13 -21.28 4.23 4.39
N GLU A 14 -20.25 5.07 4.46
CA GLU A 14 -19.06 4.95 3.61
C GLU A 14 -18.17 3.75 3.99
N ARG A 15 -17.97 3.49 5.30
CA ARG A 15 -17.07 2.44 5.78
C ARG A 15 -17.67 1.05 5.72
N GLU A 16 -18.94 0.91 6.09
CA GLU A 16 -19.58 -0.40 6.29
C GLU A 16 -20.38 -0.86 5.06
N PHE A 17 -20.82 0.08 4.21
CA PHE A 17 -21.77 -0.22 3.12
C PHE A 17 -21.33 0.32 1.75
N GLU A 18 -20.18 1.00 1.65
CA GLU A 18 -19.70 1.66 0.43
C GLU A 18 -20.72 2.64 -0.20
N ILE A 19 -21.63 3.19 0.61
CA ILE A 19 -22.64 4.15 0.17
C ILE A 19 -22.10 5.57 0.39
N PHE A 20 -21.79 6.25 -0.71
CA PHE A 20 -21.26 7.61 -0.68
C PHE A 20 -22.36 8.65 -0.91
N LEU A 21 -22.58 9.51 0.08
CA LEU A 21 -23.62 10.54 0.06
C LEU A 21 -23.02 11.91 0.37
N THR A 22 -23.55 12.95 -0.29
CA THR A 22 -23.13 14.33 -0.01
C THR A 22 -23.66 14.77 1.36
N ALA A 23 -23.05 15.82 1.94
CA ALA A 23 -23.54 16.40 3.19
C ALA A 23 -25.00 16.91 3.07
N GLN A 24 -25.44 17.27 1.86
CA GLN A 24 -26.82 17.66 1.58
C GLN A 24 -27.77 16.46 1.51
N ASP A 25 -27.32 15.33 0.97
CA ASP A 25 -28.09 14.08 0.96
C ASP A 25 -28.30 13.51 2.36
N ILE A 26 -27.28 13.62 3.22
CA ILE A 26 -27.37 13.20 4.62
C ILE A 26 -28.37 14.07 5.42
N ARG A 27 -28.41 15.37 5.14
CA ARG A 27 -29.42 16.27 5.75
C ARG A 27 -30.85 15.96 5.33
N THR A 28 -31.02 15.32 4.17
CA THR A 28 -32.33 14.96 3.60
C THR A 28 -32.57 13.46 3.63
N LEU A 29 -31.78 12.73 4.42
CA LEU A 29 -31.84 11.28 4.51
C LEU A 29 -33.09 10.83 5.26
N THR A 30 -33.79 9.84 4.70
CA THR A 30 -34.95 9.19 5.34
C THR A 30 -34.80 7.69 5.23
N PHE A 31 -35.51 6.95 6.08
CA PHE A 31 -35.53 5.48 5.99
C PHE A 31 -36.01 4.98 4.63
N ALA A 32 -36.97 5.67 4.00
CA ALA A 32 -37.42 5.34 2.65
C ALA A 32 -36.28 5.49 1.62
N ARG A 33 -35.51 6.58 1.71
CA ARG A 33 -34.38 6.83 0.82
C ARG A 33 -33.22 5.84 1.02
N LEU A 34 -33.00 5.39 2.26
CA LEU A 34 -32.04 4.32 2.56
C LEU A 34 -32.49 2.97 1.98
N LEU A 35 -33.78 2.64 2.08
CA LEU A 35 -34.36 1.43 1.49
C LEU A 35 -34.26 1.46 -0.05
N ASP A 36 -34.50 2.62 -0.66
CA ASP A 36 -34.34 2.79 -2.11
C ASP A 36 -32.88 2.58 -2.53
N LEU A 37 -31.92 3.16 -1.80
CA LEU A 37 -30.48 2.98 -2.07
C LEU A 37 -30.04 1.51 -1.91
N SER A 38 -30.55 0.79 -0.91
CA SER A 38 -30.28 -0.65 -0.79
C SER A 38 -30.92 -1.47 -1.90
N SER A 39 -32.08 -1.03 -2.42
CA SER A 39 -32.81 -1.72 -3.49
C SER A 39 -32.23 -1.44 -4.89
N GLN A 40 -31.61 -0.27 -5.07
CA GLN A 40 -30.94 0.15 -6.30
C GLN A 40 -29.56 -0.52 -6.46
N ASN A 41 -28.82 -0.75 -5.36
CA ASN A 41 -27.60 -1.56 -5.40
C ASN A 41 -27.85 -3.00 -5.90
N ASP A 42 -29.07 -3.52 -5.74
CA ASP A 42 -29.48 -4.84 -6.27
C ASP A 42 -30.00 -4.79 -7.73
N LYS A 43 -30.24 -3.60 -8.32
CA LYS A 43 -30.92 -3.46 -9.62
C LYS A 43 -30.26 -2.55 -10.66
N ASP A 44 -29.37 -1.64 -10.29
CA ASP A 44 -28.84 -0.63 -11.21
C ASP A 44 -27.47 -1.01 -11.82
N GLN A 45 -27.42 -2.16 -12.49
CA GLN A 45 -26.40 -2.48 -13.51
C GLN A 45 -26.66 -1.75 -14.85
N SER A 46 -27.47 -0.69 -14.88
CA SER A 46 -27.78 -0.01 -16.14
C SER A 46 -28.13 1.46 -15.92
N THR A 47 -27.32 2.36 -16.49
CA THR A 47 -27.61 3.77 -16.82
C THR A 47 -27.26 4.90 -15.82
N SER A 48 -25.98 5.05 -15.45
CA SER A 48 -25.41 6.37 -15.07
C SER A 48 -23.87 6.46 -15.16
N GLY A 49 -23.28 5.95 -16.24
CA GLY A 49 -21.84 5.70 -16.38
C GLY A 49 -20.87 6.88 -16.55
N ALA A 50 -21.22 8.13 -16.24
CA ALA A 50 -20.29 9.27 -16.41
C ALA A 50 -19.91 9.99 -15.11
N LYS A 51 -20.81 10.06 -14.11
CA LYS A 51 -20.50 10.67 -12.80
C LYS A 51 -20.03 9.66 -11.75
N GLN A 52 -20.48 8.40 -11.84
CA GLN A 52 -19.99 7.30 -11.00
C GLN A 52 -18.51 7.00 -11.25
N VAL A 53 -18.10 6.96 -12.51
CA VAL A 53 -16.74 6.58 -12.95
C VAL A 53 -15.65 7.54 -12.44
N GLN A 54 -15.95 8.83 -12.30
CA GLN A 54 -15.00 9.82 -11.77
C GLN A 54 -14.86 9.75 -10.24
N PHE A 55 -15.95 9.44 -9.54
CA PHE A 55 -15.96 9.30 -8.08
C PHE A 55 -15.32 7.96 -7.65
N GLU A 56 -15.51 6.91 -8.44
CA GLU A 56 -14.90 5.58 -8.27
C GLU A 56 -13.38 5.59 -8.51
N ALA A 57 -12.88 6.38 -9.48
CA ALA A 57 -11.44 6.53 -9.70
C ALA A 57 -10.70 7.18 -8.51
N ALA A 58 -11.32 8.18 -7.87
CA ALA A 58 -10.81 8.79 -6.66
C ALA A 58 -10.93 7.84 -5.44
N ALA A 59 -11.94 6.96 -5.41
CA ALA A 59 -12.07 5.92 -4.39
C ALA A 59 -10.98 4.85 -4.50
N GLY A 60 -10.53 4.52 -5.72
CA GLY A 60 -9.43 3.58 -5.97
C GLY A 60 -8.11 3.93 -5.34
N LEU A 61 -7.66 5.18 -5.52
CA LEU A 61 -6.43 5.67 -4.89
C LEU A 61 -6.54 5.74 -3.35
N LYS A 62 -7.74 5.86 -2.76
CA LYS A 62 -7.90 5.85 -1.30
C LYS A 62 -7.45 4.53 -0.68
N VAL A 63 -7.56 3.44 -1.42
CA VAL A 63 -7.11 2.12 -0.98
C VAL A 63 -5.58 2.03 -0.97
N LEU A 64 -4.91 2.60 -1.98
CA LEU A 64 -3.45 2.48 -2.15
C LEU A 64 -2.61 3.52 -1.39
N LEU A 65 -3.19 4.68 -1.05
CA LEU A 65 -2.52 5.77 -0.33
C LEU A 65 -3.37 6.23 0.87
N ARG A 66 -2.93 5.88 2.08
CA ARG A 66 -3.59 6.19 3.36
C ARG A 66 -3.00 7.41 4.06
N ASN A 67 -1.70 7.38 4.35
CA ASN A 67 -0.99 8.48 5.02
C ASN A 67 0.50 8.45 4.66
N PHE A 68 1.17 9.60 4.69
CA PHE A 68 2.59 9.68 4.31
C PHE A 68 3.56 9.50 5.48
N GLY A 69 3.07 9.14 6.67
CA GLY A 69 3.89 9.00 7.88
C GLY A 69 4.50 10.33 8.34
N GLU A 70 5.58 10.25 9.13
CA GLU A 70 6.31 11.42 9.62
C GLU A 70 7.39 11.86 8.62
N GLU A 71 7.32 13.09 8.12
CA GLU A 71 8.28 13.65 7.15
C GLU A 71 9.74 13.52 7.63
N LYS A 72 9.99 13.76 8.92
CA LYS A 72 11.34 13.68 9.51
C LYS A 72 11.94 12.27 9.47
N LEU A 73 11.09 11.26 9.31
CA LEU A 73 11.51 9.88 9.29
C LEU A 73 11.58 9.33 7.87
N VAL A 74 10.81 9.85 6.90
CA VAL A 74 10.59 9.23 5.57
C VAL A 74 11.87 8.89 4.79
N ASN A 75 12.93 9.71 4.91
CA ASN A 75 14.21 9.51 4.21
C ASN A 75 15.24 8.73 5.04
N LYS A 76 14.85 8.22 6.21
CA LYS A 76 15.70 7.26 6.94
C LYS A 76 15.55 5.91 6.24
N PRO A 77 16.62 5.33 5.67
CA PRO A 77 16.49 4.13 4.83
C PRO A 77 15.91 2.91 5.57
N VAL A 78 16.16 2.83 6.89
CA VAL A 78 15.72 1.74 7.75
C VAL A 78 15.14 2.30 9.04
N ILE A 79 13.96 1.80 9.43
CA ILE A 79 13.33 2.07 10.73
C ILE A 79 13.20 0.74 11.47
N TYR A 80 13.88 0.60 12.60
CA TYR A 80 13.64 -0.53 13.50
C TYR A 80 12.31 -0.35 14.22
N MET A 81 11.52 -1.43 14.23
CA MET A 81 10.14 -1.43 14.72
C MET A 81 10.05 -2.09 16.09
N PRO A 82 9.14 -1.62 16.98
CA PRO A 82 8.84 -2.32 18.20
C PRO A 82 8.15 -3.65 17.88
N THR A 83 8.59 -4.72 18.53
CA THR A 83 8.03 -6.07 18.41
C THR A 83 7.80 -6.70 19.78
N ALA A 84 7.16 -7.87 19.83
CA ALA A 84 6.88 -8.55 21.09
C ALA A 84 8.16 -8.97 21.85
N ILE A 85 9.31 -8.93 21.18
CA ILE A 85 10.63 -9.31 21.74
C ILE A 85 11.63 -8.15 21.76
N SER A 86 11.27 -6.97 21.26
CA SER A 86 12.17 -5.82 21.16
C SER A 86 11.40 -4.51 21.25
N ASN A 87 11.81 -3.61 22.15
CA ASN A 87 11.22 -2.28 22.29
C ASN A 87 11.98 -1.21 21.48
N GLU A 88 12.70 -1.60 20.43
CA GLU A 88 13.46 -0.67 19.61
C GLU A 88 12.55 0.14 18.69
N THR A 89 12.36 1.43 18.98
CA THR A 89 11.63 2.37 18.13
C THR A 89 12.58 3.43 17.59
N GLY A 90 12.63 3.60 16.27
CA GLY A 90 13.27 4.77 15.65
C GLY A 90 14.81 4.80 15.68
N LYS A 91 15.47 3.71 16.08
CA LYS A 91 16.91 3.52 15.83
C LYS A 91 17.15 3.49 14.31
N THR A 92 18.24 4.09 13.84
CA THR A 92 18.51 4.28 12.40
C THR A 92 19.85 3.70 11.95
N GLU A 93 20.67 3.22 12.87
CA GLU A 93 21.98 2.67 12.53
C GLU A 93 21.81 1.23 12.05
N ALA A 94 22.22 0.96 10.80
CA ALA A 94 22.41 -0.39 10.29
C ALA A 94 23.58 -1.04 11.04
N LYS A 95 23.30 -1.63 12.20
CA LYS A 95 24.24 -2.50 12.89
C LYS A 95 24.01 -3.90 12.39
N GLN A 96 25.09 -4.60 12.07
CA GLN A 96 25.04 -6.02 11.76
C GLN A 96 24.37 -6.72 12.94
N VAL A 97 23.18 -7.27 12.71
CA VAL A 97 22.40 -7.90 13.78
C VAL A 97 22.90 -9.34 13.88
N THR A 98 23.26 -9.79 15.09
CA THR A 98 23.69 -11.18 15.33
C THR A 98 22.51 -12.16 15.42
N GLU A 99 21.29 -11.68 15.21
CA GLU A 99 20.04 -12.39 15.40
C GLU A 99 19.16 -12.26 14.15
N ASN A 100 18.21 -13.19 14.01
CA ASN A 100 17.26 -13.18 12.90
C ASN A 100 16.37 -11.93 12.95
N ILE A 101 16.27 -11.24 11.81
CA ILE A 101 15.48 -10.04 11.63
C ILE A 101 14.55 -10.20 10.42
N MET A 102 13.34 -9.64 10.54
CA MET A 102 12.40 -9.48 9.45
C MET A 102 12.58 -8.12 8.79
N PHE A 103 12.75 -8.13 7.47
CA PHE A 103 12.74 -6.91 6.67
C PHE A 103 11.35 -6.70 6.10
N MET A 104 10.78 -5.53 6.34
CA MET A 104 9.43 -5.20 5.94
C MET A 104 9.43 -4.15 4.82
N LEU A 105 8.65 -4.37 3.78
CA LEU A 105 8.50 -3.43 2.67
C LEU A 105 7.10 -2.78 2.74
N PRO A 106 7.02 -1.44 2.83
CA PRO A 106 5.75 -0.73 2.95
C PRO A 106 5.01 -0.64 1.61
N GLY A 107 3.80 -0.09 1.66
CA GLY A 107 2.96 0.20 0.50
C GLY A 107 3.48 1.36 -0.35
N LEU A 108 2.59 1.92 -1.17
CA LEU A 108 2.94 2.92 -2.19
C LEU A 108 3.46 4.23 -1.56
N GLU A 109 3.02 4.55 -0.34
CA GLU A 109 3.48 5.71 0.44
C GLU A 109 4.95 5.61 0.83
N GLY A 110 5.45 4.38 1.02
CA GLY A 110 6.86 4.10 1.26
C GLY A 110 7.34 4.31 2.70
N SER A 111 6.45 4.43 3.67
CA SER A 111 6.76 4.74 5.07
C SER A 111 6.38 3.62 6.05
N ALA A 112 7.04 3.59 7.21
CA ALA A 112 6.89 2.54 8.22
C ALA A 112 5.61 2.60 9.06
N GLY A 113 4.97 3.76 9.16
CA GLY A 113 3.96 4.05 10.19
C GLY A 113 2.79 3.07 10.21
N ILE A 114 2.29 2.68 9.03
CA ILE A 114 1.14 1.77 8.91
C ILE A 114 1.44 0.35 9.42
N LEU A 115 2.70 -0.08 9.41
CA LEU A 115 3.10 -1.43 9.78
C LEU A 115 3.35 -1.59 11.29
N GLU A 116 3.43 -0.49 12.05
CA GLU A 116 3.76 -0.54 13.47
C GLU A 116 2.80 -1.40 14.32
N PRO A 117 1.47 -1.31 14.17
CA PRO A 117 0.53 -2.14 14.94
C PRO A 117 0.77 -3.64 14.73
N LEU A 118 1.07 -4.04 13.49
CA LEU A 118 1.44 -5.41 13.14
C LEU A 118 2.76 -5.81 13.81
N CYS A 119 3.80 -4.97 13.69
CA CYS A 119 5.13 -5.24 14.23
C CYS A 119 5.12 -5.59 15.72
N ARG A 120 4.33 -4.88 16.53
CA ARG A 120 4.24 -5.07 17.99
C ARG A 120 3.81 -6.49 18.39
N ARG A 121 3.22 -7.26 17.48
CA ARG A 121 2.76 -8.64 17.71
C ARG A 121 3.75 -9.69 17.19
N LEU A 122 4.78 -9.28 16.45
CA LEU A 122 5.77 -10.20 15.89
C LEU A 122 6.75 -10.69 16.96
N LYS A 123 7.05 -11.99 16.95
CA LYS A 123 8.03 -12.67 17.82
C LYS A 123 9.39 -12.80 17.13
N ILE A 124 9.76 -11.78 16.37
CA ILE A 124 11.05 -11.63 15.68
C ILE A 124 11.42 -10.14 15.72
N LYS A 125 12.72 -9.79 15.64
CA LYS A 125 13.12 -8.40 15.40
C LYS A 125 12.63 -7.99 14.01
N ALA A 126 12.19 -6.75 13.85
CA ALA A 126 11.71 -6.27 12.57
C ALA A 126 12.25 -4.87 12.27
N CYS A 127 12.53 -4.61 11.00
CA CYS A 127 12.76 -3.27 10.49
C CYS A 127 12.01 -3.05 9.19
N VAL A 128 11.56 -1.83 8.96
CA VAL A 128 10.97 -1.41 7.69
C VAL A 128 12.05 -0.78 6.82
N LEU A 129 12.13 -1.24 5.57
CA LEU A 129 12.95 -0.63 4.53
C LEU A 129 12.14 0.48 3.87
N GLN A 130 12.44 1.73 4.22
CA GLN A 130 11.69 2.86 3.67
C GLN A 130 12.11 3.17 2.24
N LEU A 131 11.15 3.60 1.44
CA LEU A 131 11.38 3.88 0.04
C LEU A 131 11.97 5.28 -0.20
N GLY A 132 11.75 6.22 0.74
CA GLY A 132 12.26 7.59 0.70
C GLY A 132 11.60 8.47 -0.36
N THR A 133 11.65 9.79 -0.18
CA THR A 133 11.22 10.79 -1.18
C THR A 133 12.39 11.40 -1.94
N GLU A 134 13.63 11.11 -1.53
CA GLU A 134 14.86 11.57 -2.17
C GLU A 134 15.22 10.80 -3.45
N HIS A 135 14.68 9.58 -3.61
CA HIS A 135 14.95 8.68 -4.72
C HIS A 135 13.91 8.86 -5.84
N LYS A 136 14.14 9.83 -6.72
CA LYS A 136 13.23 10.19 -7.82
C LYS A 136 13.60 9.46 -9.11
N ASN A 137 12.60 9.17 -9.94
CA ASN A 137 12.73 8.54 -11.25
C ASN A 137 13.40 7.16 -11.22
N GLU A 138 13.28 6.43 -10.09
CA GLU A 138 13.76 5.05 -10.00
C GLU A 138 12.79 4.10 -10.71
N ASN A 139 13.34 3.14 -11.44
CA ASN A 139 12.60 1.97 -11.90
C ASN A 139 12.63 0.84 -10.85
N CYS A 140 11.94 -0.27 -11.12
CA CYS A 140 11.87 -1.41 -10.20
C CYS A 140 13.25 -1.99 -9.83
N GLU A 141 14.14 -2.12 -10.81
CA GLU A 141 15.48 -2.69 -10.60
C GLU A 141 16.34 -1.79 -9.71
N GLN A 142 16.31 -0.48 -9.94
CA GLN A 142 17.05 0.50 -9.13
C GLN A 142 16.56 0.51 -7.67
N MET A 143 15.24 0.47 -7.46
CA MET A 143 14.67 0.35 -6.11
C MET A 143 15.14 -0.95 -5.43
N VAL A 144 15.07 -2.08 -6.14
CA VAL A 144 15.49 -3.39 -5.63
C VAL A 144 16.98 -3.44 -5.31
N ASP A 145 17.83 -2.83 -6.13
CA ASP A 145 19.28 -2.76 -5.89
C ASP A 145 19.63 -2.00 -4.62
N ARG A 146 18.94 -0.89 -4.37
CA ARG A 146 19.09 -0.11 -3.14
C ARG A 146 18.62 -0.89 -1.93
N LEU A 147 17.44 -1.52 -2.01
CA LEU A 147 16.92 -2.36 -0.93
C LEU A 147 17.81 -3.56 -0.64
N TYR A 148 18.37 -4.19 -1.68
CA TYR A 148 19.30 -5.30 -1.56
C TYR A 148 20.58 -4.90 -0.82
N LYS A 149 21.15 -3.73 -1.11
CA LYS A 149 22.32 -3.19 -0.37
C LYS A 149 21.99 -2.99 1.12
N LEU A 150 20.81 -2.49 1.44
CA LEU A 150 20.37 -2.32 2.83
C LEU A 150 20.22 -3.68 3.53
N VAL A 151 19.50 -4.62 2.92
CA VAL A 151 19.27 -5.95 3.48
C VAL A 151 20.59 -6.68 3.73
N THR A 152 21.48 -6.73 2.75
CA THR A 152 22.76 -7.42 2.87
C THR A 152 23.72 -6.79 3.87
N SER A 153 23.60 -5.49 4.14
CA SER A 153 24.38 -4.84 5.20
C SER A 153 23.93 -5.21 6.63
N ILE A 154 22.68 -5.65 6.79
CA ILE A 154 22.06 -5.94 8.10
C ILE A 154 21.95 -7.45 8.34
N LEU A 155 21.65 -8.21 7.29
CA LEU A 155 21.40 -9.64 7.34
C LEU A 155 22.61 -10.39 7.90
N ALA A 156 22.36 -11.22 8.92
CA ALA A 156 23.38 -12.05 9.53
C ALA A 156 23.96 -13.05 8.49
N PRO A 157 25.30 -13.18 8.38
CA PRO A 157 25.92 -14.13 7.47
C PRO A 157 25.39 -15.56 7.67
N GLY A 158 25.11 -16.27 6.57
CA GLY A 158 24.58 -17.63 6.60
C GLY A 158 23.12 -17.77 7.06
N SER A 159 22.43 -16.66 7.35
CA SER A 159 21.03 -16.68 7.75
C SER A 159 20.10 -16.65 6.54
N LYS A 160 18.95 -17.32 6.68
CA LYS A 160 17.82 -17.16 5.76
C LYS A 160 17.21 -15.77 5.89
N PHE A 161 16.61 -15.26 4.82
CA PHE A 161 15.86 -14.01 4.90
C PHE A 161 14.42 -14.24 5.38
N TRP A 162 13.87 -13.21 6.03
CA TRP A 162 12.46 -13.08 6.34
C TRP A 162 11.96 -11.76 5.76
N LEU A 163 11.14 -11.82 4.72
CA LEU A 163 10.54 -10.64 4.09
C LEU A 163 9.04 -10.60 4.38
N LEU A 164 8.51 -9.46 4.78
CA LEU A 164 7.07 -9.19 4.79
C LEU A 164 6.81 -7.92 3.99
N ALA A 165 5.92 -8.00 3.02
CA ALA A 165 5.68 -6.88 2.12
C ALA A 165 4.18 -6.60 2.02
N TYR A 166 3.81 -5.33 2.16
CA TYR A 166 2.42 -4.90 2.09
C TYR A 166 2.15 -4.16 0.78
N SER A 167 1.05 -4.50 0.10
CA SER A 167 0.58 -3.79 -1.09
C SER A 167 1.70 -3.65 -2.13
N PHE A 168 1.99 -2.44 -2.63
CA PHE A 168 3.09 -2.13 -3.55
C PHE A 168 4.43 -2.79 -3.17
N GLY A 169 4.76 -2.88 -1.87
CA GLY A 169 5.98 -3.50 -1.39
C GLY A 169 6.17 -4.93 -1.88
N THR A 170 5.09 -5.67 -2.18
CA THR A 170 5.17 -7.06 -2.67
C THR A 170 5.85 -7.15 -4.03
N VAL A 171 5.65 -6.16 -4.90
CA VAL A 171 6.32 -6.08 -6.20
C VAL A 171 7.83 -6.03 -5.99
N LEU A 172 8.29 -5.13 -5.12
CA LEU A 172 9.72 -5.00 -4.82
C LEU A 172 10.27 -6.24 -4.10
N ALA A 173 9.50 -6.81 -3.17
CA ALA A 173 9.94 -7.93 -2.35
C ALA A 173 10.14 -9.23 -3.15
N LEU A 174 9.32 -9.48 -4.18
CA LEU A 174 9.50 -10.62 -5.09
C LEU A 174 10.84 -10.54 -5.84
N ASN A 175 11.16 -9.36 -6.38
CA ASN A 175 12.42 -9.13 -7.09
C ASN A 175 13.62 -9.13 -6.13
N LEU A 176 13.46 -8.58 -4.92
CA LEU A 176 14.46 -8.62 -3.87
C LEU A 176 14.76 -10.06 -3.42
N ALA A 177 13.74 -10.89 -3.23
CA ALA A 177 13.91 -12.31 -2.93
C ALA A 177 14.65 -13.04 -4.06
N ALA A 178 14.30 -12.77 -5.33
CA ALA A 178 14.97 -13.36 -6.48
C ALA A 178 16.46 -12.99 -6.56
N LYS A 179 16.79 -11.74 -6.17
CA LYS A 179 18.16 -11.24 -6.08
C LYS A 179 18.93 -11.86 -4.92
N LEU A 180 18.32 -12.00 -3.74
CA LEU A 180 18.91 -12.72 -2.60
C LEU A 180 19.20 -14.20 -2.94
N GLU A 181 18.27 -14.88 -3.62
CA GLU A 181 18.47 -16.26 -4.06
C GLU A 181 19.58 -16.43 -5.10
N SER A 182 19.87 -15.39 -5.89
CA SER A 182 21.02 -15.41 -6.81
C SER A 182 22.36 -15.49 -6.09
N GLN A 183 22.36 -15.21 -4.78
CA GLN A 183 23.52 -15.29 -3.89
C GLN A 183 23.38 -16.44 -2.88
N ASP A 184 22.56 -17.45 -3.22
CA ASP A 184 22.28 -18.63 -2.39
C ASP A 184 21.62 -18.32 -1.03
N ILE A 185 21.05 -17.11 -0.87
CA ILE A 185 20.29 -16.72 0.32
C ILE A 185 18.80 -17.01 0.07
N THR A 186 18.31 -18.11 0.63
CA THR A 186 16.88 -18.49 0.56
C THR A 186 16.13 -18.05 1.82
N GLY A 187 14.80 -18.01 1.76
CA GLY A 187 14.01 -17.54 2.88
C GLY A 187 12.50 -17.74 2.74
N THR A 188 11.75 -16.84 3.35
CA THR A 188 10.29 -16.78 3.26
C THR A 188 9.85 -15.35 2.97
N LEU A 189 8.94 -15.22 2.01
CA LEU A 189 8.27 -13.97 1.64
C LEU A 189 6.80 -14.06 2.05
N PHE A 190 6.38 -13.17 2.94
CA PHE A 190 5.00 -12.92 3.29
C PHE A 190 4.47 -11.76 2.45
N CYS A 191 3.51 -12.03 1.57
CA CYS A 191 2.79 -11.02 0.80
C CYS A 191 1.49 -10.67 1.54
N LEU A 192 1.39 -9.45 2.05
CA LEU A 192 0.19 -8.92 2.70
C LEU A 192 -0.60 -8.10 1.69
N ASP A 193 -1.67 -8.70 1.20
CA ASP A 193 -2.61 -8.17 0.20
C ASP A 193 -1.95 -7.46 -1.00
N GLY A 194 -1.03 -8.16 -1.66
CA GLY A 194 -0.33 -7.62 -2.83
C GLY A 194 0.31 -8.70 -3.68
N ALA A 195 0.25 -8.50 -4.99
CA ALA A 195 1.02 -9.21 -6.01
C ALA A 195 1.02 -8.37 -7.30
N PRO A 196 1.97 -8.58 -8.23
CA PRO A 196 2.03 -7.79 -9.46
C PRO A 196 0.74 -7.81 -10.29
N ASP A 197 0.18 -8.99 -10.59
CA ASP A 197 -1.05 -9.09 -11.38
C ASP A 197 -2.26 -8.47 -10.65
N PHE A 198 -2.37 -8.70 -9.35
CA PHE A 198 -3.43 -8.11 -8.52
C PHE A 198 -3.36 -6.58 -8.51
N LEU A 199 -2.18 -6.00 -8.28
CA LEU A 199 -2.00 -4.55 -8.25
C LEU A 199 -2.20 -3.91 -9.62
N GLN A 200 -1.79 -4.57 -10.71
CA GLN A 200 -2.10 -4.10 -12.06
C GLN A 200 -3.61 -4.11 -12.32
N SER A 201 -4.30 -5.19 -11.97
CA SER A 201 -5.76 -5.30 -12.09
C SER A 201 -6.45 -4.21 -11.26
N LEU A 202 -5.99 -3.99 -10.03
CA LEU A 202 -6.48 -2.95 -9.13
C LEU A 202 -6.31 -1.55 -9.73
N VAL A 203 -5.11 -1.23 -10.25
CA VAL A 203 -4.82 0.07 -10.87
C VAL A 203 -5.64 0.28 -12.14
N ASN A 204 -5.71 -0.72 -13.03
CA ASN A 204 -6.46 -0.63 -14.29
C ASN A 204 -7.97 -0.52 -14.08
N THR A 205 -8.49 -1.14 -13.01
CA THR A 205 -9.92 -1.15 -12.71
C THR A 205 -10.34 0.09 -11.94
N LEU A 206 -9.55 0.49 -10.94
CA LEU A 206 -9.92 1.56 -10.02
C LEU A 206 -9.32 2.91 -10.38
N MET A 207 -8.54 3.03 -11.46
CA MET A 207 -8.04 4.31 -11.92
C MET A 207 -8.42 4.52 -13.38
N ASN A 208 -9.13 5.61 -13.65
CA ASN A 208 -9.46 6.03 -15.00
C ASN A 208 -8.39 7.00 -15.51
N PHE A 209 -7.31 6.48 -16.11
CA PHE A 209 -6.30 7.27 -16.78
C PHE A 209 -5.95 6.69 -18.14
N GLU A 210 -5.76 7.56 -19.13
CA GLU A 210 -5.38 7.21 -20.50
C GLU A 210 -3.88 7.41 -20.74
N ASN A 211 -3.23 8.24 -19.92
CA ASN A 211 -1.83 8.63 -20.08
C ASN A 211 -1.20 9.11 -18.76
N ASP A 212 0.12 9.28 -18.79
CA ASP A 212 0.91 9.73 -17.65
C ASP A 212 0.46 11.10 -17.12
N PHE A 213 -0.03 12.00 -17.98
CA PHE A 213 -0.49 13.33 -17.57
C PHE A 213 -1.73 13.24 -16.66
N GLN A 214 -2.71 12.41 -17.00
CA GLN A 214 -3.90 12.18 -16.17
C GLN A 214 -3.57 11.43 -14.88
N LEU A 215 -2.66 10.46 -14.94
CA LEU A 215 -2.19 9.75 -13.75
C LEU A 215 -1.48 10.68 -12.76
N GLN A 216 -0.61 11.55 -13.26
CA GLN A 216 0.05 12.61 -12.48
C GLN A 216 -0.99 13.51 -11.80
N ASN A 217 -2.01 13.98 -12.53
CA ASN A 217 -3.05 14.83 -11.94
C ASN A 217 -3.83 14.10 -10.84
N SER A 218 -4.17 12.83 -11.06
CA SER A 218 -4.89 12.01 -10.08
C SER A 218 -4.08 11.84 -8.79
N LEU A 219 -2.77 11.60 -8.92
CA LEU A 219 -1.86 11.48 -7.78
C LEU A 219 -1.63 12.82 -7.07
N ILE A 220 -1.55 13.94 -7.80
CA ILE A 220 -1.50 15.27 -7.20
C ILE A 220 -2.75 15.51 -6.35
N CYS A 221 -3.96 15.33 -6.93
CA CYS A 221 -5.22 15.50 -6.21
C CYS A 221 -5.26 14.63 -4.96
N LYS A 222 -4.90 13.35 -5.08
CA LYS A 222 -4.87 12.44 -3.94
C LYS A 222 -3.86 12.85 -2.86
N THR A 223 -2.70 13.36 -3.27
CA THR A 223 -1.70 13.87 -2.34
C THR A 223 -2.29 15.01 -1.52
N ILE A 224 -2.99 15.95 -2.16
CA ILE A 224 -3.68 17.06 -1.48
C ILE A 224 -4.77 16.55 -0.54
N ASP A 225 -5.57 15.57 -0.94
CA ASP A 225 -6.61 14.98 -0.07
C ASP A 225 -6.04 14.32 1.19
N ILE A 226 -4.86 13.70 1.10
CA ILE A 226 -4.19 13.08 2.24
C ILE A 226 -3.61 14.13 3.18
N VAL A 227 -2.93 15.14 2.63
CA VAL A 227 -2.27 16.15 3.46
C VAL A 227 -3.23 17.21 3.99
N SER A 228 -4.39 17.39 3.35
CA SER A 228 -5.44 18.32 3.75
C SER A 228 -6.80 17.61 3.73
N PRO A 229 -7.10 16.77 4.74
CA PRO A 229 -8.38 16.08 4.79
C PRO A 229 -9.55 17.07 4.87
N ASN A 230 -10.63 16.81 4.13
CA ASN A 230 -11.83 17.66 4.02
C ASN A 230 -11.63 19.01 3.30
N ASN A 231 -10.56 19.15 2.51
CA ASN A 231 -10.43 20.28 1.60
C ASN A 231 -11.50 20.22 0.50
N GLU A 232 -11.98 21.38 0.05
CA GLU A 232 -12.88 21.50 -1.13
C GLU A 232 -12.10 21.85 -2.40
N VAL A 233 -10.77 21.94 -2.31
CA VAL A 233 -9.91 22.37 -3.43
C VAL A 233 -9.86 21.29 -4.50
N THR A 234 -9.78 20.02 -4.09
CA THR A 234 -9.67 18.87 -4.98
C THR A 234 -10.89 18.68 -5.88
N ASP A 235 -12.08 19.13 -5.47
CA ASP A 235 -13.31 19.11 -6.27
C ASP A 235 -13.16 19.79 -7.64
N THR A 236 -12.30 20.82 -7.71
CA THR A 236 -12.03 21.57 -8.97
C THR A 236 -10.57 21.49 -9.42
N LEU A 237 -9.71 20.83 -8.65
CA LEU A 237 -8.26 20.83 -8.90
C LEU A 237 -7.93 20.13 -10.21
N MET A 238 -8.54 18.98 -10.49
CA MET A 238 -8.30 18.18 -11.70
C MET A 238 -8.46 19.01 -12.99
N GLU A 239 -9.53 19.80 -13.07
CA GLU A 239 -9.82 20.67 -14.23
C GLU A 239 -8.80 21.81 -14.37
N LYS A 240 -8.29 22.33 -13.25
CA LYS A 240 -7.29 23.40 -13.23
C LYS A 240 -5.91 22.86 -13.61
N LEU A 241 -5.52 21.71 -13.06
CA LEU A 241 -4.28 21.02 -13.41
C LEU A 241 -4.23 20.68 -14.91
N SER A 242 -5.36 20.29 -15.49
CA SER A 242 -5.44 19.99 -16.93
C SER A 242 -5.15 21.17 -17.86
N LYS A 243 -5.08 22.40 -17.33
CA LYS A 243 -4.75 23.62 -18.09
C LYS A 243 -3.27 24.02 -17.96
N ILE A 244 -2.49 23.28 -17.17
CA ILE A 244 -1.08 23.55 -16.90
C ILE A 244 -0.28 22.37 -17.49
N GLU A 245 0.61 22.67 -18.45
CA GLU A 245 1.35 21.64 -19.18
C GLU A 245 2.47 21.04 -18.32
N ASP A 246 3.30 21.89 -17.72
CA ASP A 246 4.45 21.46 -16.94
C ASP A 246 4.02 20.74 -15.64
N TYR A 247 4.72 19.64 -15.33
CA TYR A 247 4.39 18.82 -14.16
C TYR A 247 4.75 19.50 -12.84
N ASP A 248 5.86 20.23 -12.80
CA ASP A 248 6.31 20.91 -11.59
C ASP A 248 5.46 22.14 -11.30
N GLU A 249 5.02 22.85 -12.34
CA GLU A 249 4.04 23.93 -12.23
C GLU A 249 2.68 23.43 -11.73
N ARG A 250 2.22 22.25 -12.19
CA ARG A 250 1.00 21.60 -11.67
C ARG A 250 1.09 21.30 -10.17
N ILE A 251 2.20 20.72 -9.73
CA ILE A 251 2.45 20.45 -8.31
C ILE A 251 2.47 21.76 -7.52
N LYS A 252 3.26 22.74 -7.96
CA LYS A 252 3.36 24.04 -7.30
C LYS A 252 2.00 24.75 -7.20
N TYR A 253 1.20 24.69 -8.27
CA TYR A 253 -0.15 25.22 -8.28
C TYR A 253 -1.03 24.54 -7.23
N SER A 254 -1.03 23.20 -7.17
CA SER A 254 -1.83 22.44 -6.21
C SER A 254 -1.50 22.77 -4.76
N ILE A 255 -0.22 22.91 -4.43
CA ILE A 255 0.25 23.27 -3.10
C ILE A 255 -0.21 24.68 -2.73
N ASN A 256 -0.06 25.65 -3.64
CA ASN A 256 -0.48 27.03 -3.40
C ASN A 256 -2.00 27.20 -3.29
N ALA A 257 -2.76 26.37 -4.01
CA ALA A 257 -4.22 26.38 -3.97
C ALA A 257 -4.78 25.70 -2.71
N SER A 258 -3.98 24.86 -2.05
CA SER A 258 -4.39 24.09 -0.87
C SER A 258 -4.38 24.94 0.40
N PRO A 259 -5.23 24.64 1.38
CA PRO A 259 -5.12 25.25 2.71
C PRO A 259 -3.73 25.02 3.30
N VAL A 260 -3.24 26.01 4.06
CA VAL A 260 -1.94 25.90 4.74
C VAL A 260 -1.93 24.67 5.65
N GLN A 261 -0.96 23.78 5.45
CA GLN A 261 -0.76 22.59 6.28
C GLN A 261 0.39 22.81 7.27
N THR A 262 0.28 22.23 8.46
CA THR A 262 1.32 22.31 9.50
C THR A 262 2.17 21.05 9.60
N ASP A 263 1.67 19.92 9.12
CA ASP A 263 2.27 18.61 9.38
C ASP A 263 3.34 18.22 8.34
N TYR A 264 3.27 18.84 7.17
CA TYR A 264 4.11 18.54 6.01
C TYR A 264 4.62 19.81 5.33
N SER A 265 5.90 19.82 4.97
CA SER A 265 6.50 20.88 4.16
C SER A 265 6.01 20.82 2.72
N ASN A 266 6.01 21.97 2.03
CA ASN A 266 5.69 22.04 0.61
C ASN A 266 6.68 21.20 -0.22
N GLU A 267 7.95 21.18 0.17
CA GLU A 267 8.99 20.38 -0.46
C GLU A 267 8.73 18.88 -0.35
N PHE A 268 8.23 18.43 0.80
CA PHE A 268 7.80 17.05 1.02
C PHE A 268 6.58 16.71 0.18
N ILE A 269 5.54 17.55 0.19
CA ILE A 269 4.32 17.34 -0.62
C ILE A 269 4.67 17.21 -2.11
N ALA A 270 5.55 18.09 -2.60
CA ALA A 270 6.02 18.02 -3.98
C ALA A 270 6.81 16.74 -4.28
N SER A 271 7.65 16.31 -3.35
CA SER A 271 8.49 15.12 -3.54
C SER A 271 7.68 13.83 -3.45
N ILE A 272 6.72 13.73 -2.53
CA ILE A 272 5.89 12.53 -2.35
C ILE A 272 4.98 12.29 -3.57
N ALA A 273 4.39 13.36 -4.15
CA ALA A 273 3.60 13.26 -5.36
C ALA A 273 4.42 12.67 -6.53
N LYS A 274 5.66 13.14 -6.71
CA LYS A 274 6.58 12.63 -7.76
C LYS A 274 6.94 11.17 -7.55
N VAL A 275 7.40 10.79 -6.36
CA VAL A 275 7.82 9.39 -6.13
C VAL A 275 6.64 8.42 -6.13
N CYS A 276 5.44 8.85 -5.74
CA CYS A 276 4.23 8.01 -5.88
C CYS A 276 3.91 7.74 -7.36
N PHE A 277 4.13 8.72 -8.24
CA PHE A 277 4.02 8.52 -9.68
C PHE A 277 5.05 7.52 -10.20
N ASP A 278 6.33 7.67 -9.83
CA ASP A 278 7.39 6.72 -10.23
C ASP A 278 7.06 5.28 -9.78
N ARG A 279 6.62 5.11 -8.53
CA ARG A 279 6.20 3.81 -7.99
C ARG A 279 4.96 3.26 -8.68
N MET A 280 4.00 4.10 -9.06
CA MET A 280 2.84 3.67 -9.83
C MET A 280 3.26 3.17 -11.22
N LYS A 281 4.21 3.85 -11.87
CA LYS A 281 4.77 3.40 -13.15
C LYS A 281 5.45 2.05 -13.02
N VAL A 282 6.08 1.74 -11.87
CA VAL A 282 6.60 0.39 -11.60
C VAL A 282 5.49 -0.65 -11.64
N VAL A 283 4.32 -0.40 -11.03
CA VAL A 283 3.18 -1.34 -11.06
C VAL A 283 2.66 -1.50 -12.49
N ILE A 284 2.35 -0.38 -13.16
CA ILE A 284 1.71 -0.36 -14.49
C ILE A 284 2.59 -1.05 -15.54
N ASN A 285 3.90 -0.83 -15.47
CA ASN A 285 4.85 -1.34 -16.46
C ASN A 285 5.47 -2.70 -16.05
N TYR A 286 5.02 -3.33 -14.96
CA TYR A 286 5.64 -4.57 -14.49
C TYR A 286 5.32 -5.73 -15.43
N ASP A 287 6.35 -6.37 -15.97
CA ASP A 287 6.19 -7.53 -16.86
C ASP A 287 6.16 -8.85 -16.05
N THR A 288 5.02 -9.54 -16.06
CA THR A 288 4.88 -10.85 -15.40
C THR A 288 5.16 -12.05 -16.31
N THR A 289 5.54 -11.82 -17.58
CA THR A 289 5.75 -12.91 -18.55
C THR A 289 7.09 -13.64 -18.36
N ASN A 290 8.13 -12.92 -17.93
CA ASN A 290 9.49 -13.45 -17.80
C ASN A 290 10.03 -13.32 -16.36
N VAL A 291 9.27 -13.80 -15.38
CA VAL A 291 9.64 -13.72 -13.96
C VAL A 291 10.44 -14.94 -13.50
N LYS A 292 11.43 -14.70 -12.65
CA LYS A 292 12.20 -15.79 -12.03
C LYS A 292 11.37 -16.44 -10.93
N LYS A 293 11.17 -17.75 -11.03
CA LYS A 293 10.53 -18.53 -9.96
C LYS A 293 11.44 -18.62 -8.75
N LEU A 294 10.88 -18.33 -7.59
CA LEU A 294 11.55 -18.39 -6.30
C LEU A 294 11.53 -19.81 -5.76
N LYS A 295 12.69 -20.25 -5.28
CA LYS A 295 12.80 -21.45 -4.44
C LYS A 295 12.19 -21.21 -3.07
N SER A 296 12.23 -19.99 -2.57
CA SER A 296 11.76 -19.51 -1.26
C SER A 296 10.25 -19.67 -1.10
N GLN A 297 9.80 -19.79 0.15
CA GLN A 297 8.38 -19.94 0.42
C GLN A 297 7.67 -18.61 0.19
N ILE A 298 6.56 -18.64 -0.53
CA ILE A 298 5.64 -17.50 -0.66
C ILE A 298 4.38 -17.82 0.13
N VAL A 299 4.03 -16.90 1.04
CA VAL A 299 2.80 -16.95 1.83
C VAL A 299 2.00 -15.69 1.53
N LEU A 300 0.84 -15.83 0.90
CA LEU A 300 -0.11 -14.76 0.68
C LEU A 300 -1.10 -14.69 1.85
N MET A 301 -1.28 -13.50 2.41
CA MET A 301 -2.33 -13.16 3.35
C MET A 301 -3.19 -12.09 2.69
N ARG A 302 -4.40 -12.46 2.27
CA ARG A 302 -5.31 -11.57 1.54
C ARG A 302 -6.63 -11.39 2.31
N PRO A 303 -7.31 -10.25 2.16
CA PRO A 303 -8.61 -10.02 2.76
C PRO A 303 -9.68 -10.84 2.03
N ARG A 304 -10.78 -11.10 2.73
CA ARG A 304 -12.02 -11.63 2.14
C ARG A 304 -12.75 -10.57 1.34
N GLU A 305 -12.70 -9.31 1.79
CA GLU A 305 -13.27 -8.19 1.06
C GLU A 305 -12.25 -7.71 0.02
N THR A 306 -12.45 -8.10 -1.23
CA THR A 306 -11.75 -7.53 -2.37
C THR A 306 -12.69 -6.64 -3.18
N PRO A 307 -12.21 -5.53 -3.77
CA PRO A 307 -13.07 -4.67 -4.58
C PRO A 307 -13.79 -5.50 -5.65
N PRO A 308 -15.12 -5.40 -5.78
CA PRO A 308 -15.92 -6.35 -6.56
C PRO A 308 -15.58 -6.36 -8.06
N PHE A 309 -14.97 -5.27 -8.54
CA PHE A 309 -14.56 -5.11 -9.94
C PHE A 309 -13.18 -5.71 -10.25
N VAL A 310 -12.40 -6.07 -9.24
CA VAL A 310 -11.04 -6.60 -9.42
C VAL A 310 -11.11 -8.12 -9.55
N VAL A 311 -11.01 -8.60 -10.79
CA VAL A 311 -10.94 -10.04 -11.07
C VAL A 311 -9.50 -10.50 -10.90
N CYS A 312 -9.26 -11.38 -9.92
CA CYS A 312 -7.97 -12.00 -9.69
C CYS A 312 -8.13 -13.38 -9.06
N GLU A 313 -7.22 -14.30 -9.36
CA GLU A 313 -7.19 -15.63 -8.77
C GLU A 313 -6.96 -15.59 -7.25
N ASP A 314 -7.32 -16.67 -6.54
CA ASP A 314 -7.19 -16.77 -5.08
C ASP A 314 -5.75 -16.48 -4.59
N ASN A 315 -4.75 -16.92 -5.35
CA ASN A 315 -3.33 -16.75 -5.07
C ASN A 315 -2.72 -15.44 -5.63
N TYR A 316 -3.53 -14.56 -6.22
CA TYR A 316 -3.09 -13.34 -6.91
C TYR A 316 -2.05 -13.54 -8.04
N GLY A 317 -2.04 -14.69 -8.70
CA GLY A 317 -1.07 -15.01 -9.76
C GLY A 317 0.37 -15.25 -9.25
N LEU A 318 0.55 -15.44 -7.94
CA LEU A 318 1.86 -15.64 -7.32
C LEU A 318 2.51 -16.99 -7.69
N ASP A 319 1.77 -17.93 -8.25
CA ASP A 319 2.29 -19.19 -8.79
C ASP A 319 3.25 -19.00 -9.97
N LYS A 320 3.11 -17.89 -10.72
CA LYS A 320 4.10 -17.46 -11.73
C LYS A 320 5.48 -17.23 -11.11
N PHE A 321 5.52 -16.82 -9.84
CA PHE A 321 6.72 -16.44 -9.09
C PHE A 321 7.27 -17.54 -8.18
N SER A 322 6.64 -18.71 -8.09
CA SER A 322 7.08 -19.75 -7.15
C SER A 322 7.34 -21.09 -7.84
N GLU A 323 8.40 -21.77 -7.41
CA GLU A 323 8.64 -23.18 -7.76
C GLU A 323 7.75 -24.14 -6.95
N ARG A 324 7.19 -23.68 -5.82
CA ARG A 324 6.35 -24.46 -4.91
C ARG A 324 4.94 -23.86 -4.82
N PRO A 325 3.92 -24.64 -4.38
CA PRO A 325 2.59 -24.08 -4.16
C PRO A 325 2.60 -22.89 -3.20
N VAL A 326 1.94 -21.80 -3.59
CA VAL A 326 1.76 -20.62 -2.74
C VAL A 326 0.79 -20.96 -1.61
N THR A 327 1.17 -20.63 -0.37
CA THR A 327 0.26 -20.77 0.78
C THR A 327 -0.63 -19.54 0.86
N VAL A 328 -1.95 -19.71 0.82
CA VAL A 328 -2.91 -18.60 0.85
C VAL A 328 -3.72 -18.63 2.14
N HIS A 329 -3.79 -17.49 2.82
CA HIS A 329 -4.62 -17.26 4.00
C HIS A 329 -5.63 -16.14 3.71
N PHE A 330 -6.90 -16.42 3.98
CA PHE A 330 -7.99 -15.45 3.89
C PHE A 330 -8.26 -14.85 5.26
N LEU A 331 -8.15 -13.54 5.36
CA LEU A 331 -8.30 -12.74 6.58
C LEU A 331 -9.51 -11.81 6.48
N ASP A 332 -10.04 -11.37 7.61
CA ASP A 332 -11.24 -10.52 7.62
C ASP A 332 -10.88 -9.05 7.32
N GLY A 333 -11.88 -8.29 6.88
CA GLY A 333 -11.72 -6.90 6.44
C GLY A 333 -11.22 -6.80 5.00
N ASN A 334 -10.59 -5.66 4.68
CA ASN A 334 -10.17 -5.25 3.34
C ASN A 334 -8.69 -4.83 3.30
N HIS A 335 -8.22 -4.36 2.14
CA HIS A 335 -6.82 -3.92 1.92
C HIS A 335 -6.32 -2.94 2.99
N VAL A 336 -7.17 -2.03 3.43
CA VAL A 336 -6.86 -0.98 4.39
C VAL A 336 -6.79 -1.54 5.80
N SER A 337 -7.73 -2.38 6.21
CA SER A 337 -7.80 -2.90 7.58
C SER A 337 -6.95 -4.15 7.84
N ILE A 338 -6.50 -4.86 6.81
CA ILE A 338 -5.79 -6.14 6.98
C ILE A 338 -4.49 -6.01 7.79
N VAL A 339 -3.84 -4.84 7.73
CA VAL A 339 -2.61 -4.58 8.50
C VAL A 339 -2.86 -4.58 10.02
N ASP A 340 -4.10 -4.31 10.44
CA ASP A 340 -4.52 -4.32 11.83
C ASP A 340 -5.03 -5.70 12.30
N ASP A 341 -5.20 -6.67 11.39
CA ASP A 341 -5.62 -8.01 11.76
C ASP A 341 -4.50 -8.75 12.52
N LYS A 342 -4.80 -9.09 13.78
CA LYS A 342 -3.92 -9.87 14.66
C LYS A 342 -3.49 -11.22 14.05
N ASN A 343 -4.32 -11.81 13.20
CA ASN A 343 -4.06 -13.10 12.56
C ASN A 343 -2.85 -13.03 11.62
N VAL A 344 -2.54 -11.86 11.04
CA VAL A 344 -1.33 -11.66 10.23
C VAL A 344 -0.09 -12.00 11.06
N ALA A 345 0.02 -11.43 12.25
CA ALA A 345 1.15 -11.70 13.13
C ALA A 345 1.19 -13.17 13.59
N ASP A 346 0.04 -13.77 13.88
CA ASP A 346 -0.04 -15.16 14.29
C ASP A 346 0.44 -16.12 13.18
N ILE A 347 0.03 -15.89 11.93
CA ILE A 347 0.50 -16.65 10.77
C ILE A 347 2.02 -16.53 10.62
N VAL A 348 2.54 -15.31 10.64
CA VAL A 348 3.98 -15.04 10.52
C VAL A 348 4.76 -15.76 11.62
N ASN A 349 4.33 -15.60 12.87
CA ASN A 349 4.96 -16.23 14.03
C ASN A 349 4.95 -17.77 13.92
N ASN A 350 3.85 -18.36 13.48
CA ASN A 350 3.72 -19.81 13.30
C ASN A 350 4.65 -20.35 12.21
N VAL A 351 4.71 -19.69 11.05
CA VAL A 351 5.60 -20.08 9.95
C VAL A 351 7.06 -20.00 10.39
N ILE A 352 7.45 -18.92 11.09
CA ILE A 352 8.79 -18.76 11.65
C ILE A 352 9.11 -19.89 12.64
N ALA A 353 8.21 -20.19 13.59
CA ALA A 353 8.42 -21.24 14.59
C ALA A 353 8.59 -22.64 13.96
N LEU A 354 7.74 -22.99 12.98
CA LEU A 354 7.83 -24.26 12.25
C LEU A 354 9.15 -24.41 11.49
N SER A 355 9.70 -23.30 11.00
CA SER A 355 10.98 -23.30 10.29
C SER A 355 12.18 -23.60 11.20
N TYR A 356 12.10 -23.28 12.50
CA TYR A 356 13.14 -23.63 13.48
C TYR A 356 12.95 -25.05 14.01
N GLY A 357 11.69 -25.48 14.20
CA GLY A 357 11.38 -26.84 14.66
C GLY A 357 11.80 -27.95 13.68
N ARG A 358 11.88 -27.66 12.37
CA ARG A 358 12.40 -28.61 11.37
C ARG A 358 13.92 -28.79 11.41
N ASN A 359 14.68 -27.84 11.93
CA ASN A 359 16.15 -27.93 12.03
C ASN A 359 16.63 -28.61 13.32
N GLY A 360 15.73 -28.88 14.28
CA GLY A 360 16.05 -29.53 15.57
C GLY A 360 15.86 -31.05 15.58
N LYS A 361 15.56 -31.67 14.43
CA LYS A 361 15.52 -33.13 14.25
C LYS A 361 16.54 -33.54 13.19
N ASN A 362 17.82 -33.53 13.57
CA ASN A 362 18.88 -34.29 12.89
C ASN A 362 19.78 -34.88 13.96
#